data_AF-A0A2W7R481-F1
#
_entry.id   AF-A0A2W7R481-F1
#
_cell.length_a   1.000
_cell.length_b   1.000
_cell.length_c   1.000
_cell.angle_alpha   90.00
_cell.angle_beta   90.00
_cell.angle_gamma   90.00
#
_symmetry.space_group_name_H-M   'P 1'
#
loop_
_entity.id
_entity.type
_entity.pdbx_description
1 polymer ?
#
loop_
_entity_poly.entity_id
_entity_poly.type
_entity_poly.pdbx_seq_one_letter_code
_entity_poly.pdbx_strand_id
1 'polypeptide(L)'
;MNNITRFFWFCSGANLSLLKRSPTESNKYVGIGATVFFTGVLAALAAGYALFTVFQSIWPAILFGLLWGLMIFNLDRFIVSSMRKKEKAWAEWKLAIPRLVLAVLLALVISKPLELKMFEREIDRKIDEKRTQFITDSKLNLAKGFPEIQELEAKIDTVQAEVAAFESYRNQLQTEYDAERFGEKTASTSGIVGLGTNAKKKEEQLDAAQVTLDELRLRSQVRIDTLEAQIREFIALRQAEFEKQQPGIEGFDGLAARMEALDALTKESSAMAMANIFIMLLFVAIETAPIFVKLISPRGPYDEYLELHEDKVRLFKGEKWTFAKGESEARVGYFHDTHFYATDLQKEKTNRTNKAQTESEISRIESEFKL
;
A
#
# COMPACT_ATOMS: atom_id res chain seq x y z
N MET A 1 -27.85 -32.15 19.90
CA MET A 1 -26.82 -31.09 19.82
C MET A 1 -27.04 -30.33 18.52
N ASN A 2 -27.13 -29.00 18.55
CA ASN A 2 -27.34 -28.20 17.33
C ASN A 2 -26.14 -28.32 16.38
N ASN A 3 -26.40 -28.47 15.08
CA ASN A 3 -25.34 -28.57 14.06
C ASN A 3 -24.41 -27.35 14.08
N ILE A 4 -24.95 -26.18 14.44
CA ILE A 4 -24.23 -24.90 14.57
C ILE A 4 -23.19 -24.96 15.69
N THR A 5 -23.52 -25.51 16.87
CA THR A 5 -22.55 -25.58 17.97
C THR A 5 -21.43 -26.54 17.64
N ARG A 6 -21.73 -27.65 16.97
CA ARG A 6 -20.73 -28.62 16.50
C ARG A 6 -19.77 -28.00 15.47
N PHE A 7 -20.27 -27.16 14.58
CA PHE A 7 -19.46 -26.43 13.61
C PHE A 7 -18.49 -25.46 14.31
N PHE A 8 -18.97 -24.63 15.24
CA PHE A 8 -18.08 -23.71 15.95
C PHE A 8 -17.11 -24.42 16.88
N TRP A 9 -17.49 -25.56 17.48
CA TRP A 9 -16.54 -26.40 18.21
C TRP A 9 -15.41 -26.89 17.30
N PHE A 10 -15.73 -27.30 16.07
CA PHE A 10 -14.71 -27.65 15.07
C PHE A 10 -13.82 -26.45 14.74
N CYS A 11 -14.39 -25.26 14.52
CA CYS A 11 -13.65 -24.03 14.23
C CYS A 11 -12.69 -23.63 15.36
N SER A 12 -13.06 -23.85 16.62
CA SER A 12 -12.18 -23.55 17.78
C SER A 12 -10.97 -24.49 17.90
N GLY A 13 -10.93 -25.58 17.14
CA GLY A 13 -9.87 -26.59 17.24
C GLY A 13 -9.91 -27.42 18.53
N ALA A 14 -11.02 -27.38 19.27
CA ALA A 14 -11.21 -28.17 20.48
C ALA A 14 -11.45 -29.65 20.16
N ASN A 15 -11.05 -30.52 21.08
CA ASN A 15 -11.35 -31.94 20.98
C ASN A 15 -12.83 -32.19 21.35
N LEU A 16 -13.64 -32.55 20.35
CA LEU A 16 -15.08 -32.76 20.53
C LEU A 16 -15.41 -33.84 21.57
N SER A 17 -14.56 -34.87 21.75
CA SER A 17 -14.83 -35.94 22.71
C SER A 17 -14.65 -35.48 24.15
N LEU A 18 -13.66 -34.62 24.40
CA LEU A 18 -13.43 -33.98 25.69
C LEU A 18 -14.48 -32.92 25.98
N LEU A 19 -14.82 -32.10 24.98
CA LEU A 19 -15.79 -31.02 25.15
C LEU A 19 -17.21 -31.53 25.41
N LYS A 20 -17.58 -32.70 24.87
CA LYS A 20 -18.83 -33.41 25.21
C LYS A 20 -18.90 -33.82 26.69
N ARG A 21 -17.77 -34.02 27.36
CA ARG A 21 -17.69 -34.36 28.80
C ARG A 21 -17.72 -33.11 29.69
N SER A 22 -17.51 -31.93 29.13
CA SER A 22 -17.50 -30.64 29.83
C SER A 22 -18.51 -29.65 29.19
N PRO A 23 -19.84 -29.87 29.35
CA PRO A 23 -20.85 -29.03 28.70
C PRO A 23 -20.85 -27.58 29.17
N THR A 24 -20.33 -27.30 30.37
CA THR A 24 -20.16 -25.95 30.94
C THR A 24 -19.24 -25.06 30.10
N GLU A 25 -18.27 -25.64 29.40
CA GLU A 25 -17.31 -24.91 28.54
C GLU A 25 -17.80 -24.76 27.10
N SER A 26 -18.96 -25.33 26.76
CA SER A 26 -19.52 -25.30 25.39
C SER A 26 -19.58 -23.88 24.81
N ASN A 27 -20.13 -22.94 25.56
CA ASN A 27 -20.33 -21.56 25.08
C ASN A 27 -19.00 -20.83 24.87
N LYS A 28 -18.00 -21.08 25.73
CA LYS A 28 -16.65 -20.53 25.58
C LYS A 28 -16.01 -20.98 24.27
N TYR A 29 -16.07 -22.27 23.96
CA TYR A 29 -15.50 -22.80 22.71
C TYR A 29 -16.33 -22.47 21.47
N VAL A 30 -17.65 -22.28 21.59
CA VAL A 30 -18.46 -21.69 20.50
C VAL A 30 -18.00 -20.26 20.21
N GLY A 31 -17.80 -19.43 21.24
CA GLY A 31 -17.34 -18.05 21.08
C GLY A 31 -15.95 -17.98 20.43
N ILE A 32 -15.00 -18.77 20.92
CA ILE A 32 -13.66 -18.88 20.32
C ILE A 32 -13.77 -19.33 18.85
N GLY A 33 -14.56 -20.37 18.56
CA GLY A 33 -14.75 -20.87 17.20
C GLY A 33 -15.42 -19.85 16.27
N ALA A 34 -16.35 -19.04 16.78
CA ALA A 34 -16.98 -17.97 16.02
C ALA A 34 -15.96 -16.88 15.67
N THR A 35 -15.11 -16.46 16.60
CA THR A 35 -14.07 -15.46 16.33
C THR A 35 -13.07 -15.94 15.26
N VAL A 36 -12.64 -17.20 15.30
CA VAL A 36 -11.75 -17.81 14.29
C VAL A 36 -12.44 -17.93 12.92
N PHE A 37 -13.73 -18.22 12.90
CA PHE A 37 -14.49 -18.29 11.64
C PHE A 37 -14.64 -16.91 11.00
N PHE A 38 -15.07 -15.90 11.77
CA PHE A 38 -15.30 -14.56 11.25
C PHE A 38 -14.00 -13.85 10.81
N THR A 39 -12.88 -14.07 11.50
CA THR A 39 -11.56 -13.59 11.05
C THR A 39 -11.21 -14.16 9.67
N GLY A 40 -11.36 -15.47 9.46
CA GLY A 40 -11.17 -16.09 8.15
C GLY A 40 -12.10 -15.55 7.05
N VAL A 41 -13.37 -15.31 7.36
CA VAL A 41 -14.34 -14.73 6.40
C VAL A 41 -13.97 -13.30 6.03
N LEU A 42 -13.65 -12.46 7.02
CA LEU A 42 -13.25 -11.07 6.78
C LEU A 42 -11.94 -11.00 5.98
N ALA A 43 -10.98 -11.87 6.29
CA ALA A 43 -9.75 -12.00 5.52
C ALA A 43 -10.03 -12.43 4.06
N ALA A 44 -11.00 -13.32 3.83
CA ALA A 44 -11.40 -13.73 2.48
C ALA A 44 -11.97 -12.55 1.67
N LEU A 45 -12.88 -11.79 2.29
CA LEU A 45 -13.51 -10.64 1.65
C LEU A 45 -12.49 -9.53 1.36
N ALA A 46 -11.60 -9.25 2.30
CA ALA A 46 -10.60 -8.20 2.12
C ALA A 46 -9.52 -8.58 1.09
N ALA A 47 -9.02 -9.81 1.11
CA ALA A 47 -8.07 -10.29 0.11
C ALA A 47 -8.72 -10.40 -1.28
N GLY A 48 -9.97 -10.85 -1.36
CA GLY A 48 -10.74 -10.87 -2.61
C GLY A 48 -10.94 -9.47 -3.17
N TYR A 49 -11.31 -8.50 -2.32
CA TYR A 49 -11.43 -7.10 -2.72
C TYR A 49 -10.09 -6.52 -3.20
N ALA A 50 -9.01 -6.75 -2.46
CA ALA A 50 -7.66 -6.29 -2.83
C ALA A 50 -7.19 -6.89 -4.17
N LEU A 51 -7.50 -8.16 -4.43
CA LEU A 51 -7.14 -8.77 -5.71
C LEU A 51 -8.03 -8.24 -6.85
N PHE A 52 -9.30 -7.98 -6.57
CA PHE A 52 -10.21 -7.36 -7.54
C PHE A 52 -9.73 -5.97 -7.95
N THR A 53 -9.24 -5.13 -7.03
CA THR A 53 -8.75 -3.79 -7.39
C THR A 53 -7.49 -3.83 -8.27
N VAL A 54 -6.63 -4.83 -8.10
CA VAL A 54 -5.40 -4.99 -8.90
C VAL A 54 -5.68 -5.60 -10.27
N PHE A 55 -6.45 -6.69 -10.33
CA PHE A 55 -6.63 -7.47 -11.56
C PHE A 55 -7.92 -7.17 -12.30
N GLN A 56 -8.83 -6.37 -11.72
CA GLN A 56 -10.14 -6.00 -12.28
C GLN A 56 -10.96 -7.21 -12.75
N SER A 57 -10.74 -8.37 -12.13
CA SER A 57 -11.31 -9.65 -12.54
C SER A 57 -11.95 -10.35 -11.34
N ILE A 58 -13.23 -10.67 -11.47
CA ILE A 58 -14.06 -11.22 -10.39
C ILE A 58 -13.65 -12.66 -10.05
N TRP A 59 -13.38 -13.49 -11.06
CA TRP A 59 -13.12 -14.92 -10.84
C TRP A 59 -11.81 -15.19 -10.08
N PRO A 60 -10.66 -14.61 -10.48
CA PRO A 60 -9.42 -14.74 -9.70
C PRO A 60 -9.56 -14.15 -8.30
N ALA A 61 -10.27 -13.03 -8.16
CA ALA A 61 -10.53 -12.39 -6.86
C ALA A 61 -11.28 -13.31 -5.89
N ILE A 62 -12.35 -13.96 -6.35
CA ILE A 62 -13.11 -14.91 -5.52
C ILE A 62 -12.26 -16.12 -5.14
N LEU A 63 -11.56 -16.71 -6.11
CA LEU A 63 -10.76 -17.92 -5.87
C LEU A 63 -9.63 -17.64 -4.87
N PHE A 64 -8.90 -16.55 -5.07
CA PHE A 64 -7.82 -16.16 -4.19
C PHE A 64 -8.33 -15.74 -2.81
N GLY A 65 -9.43 -14.96 -2.75
CA GLY A 65 -10.05 -14.57 -1.49
C GLY A 65 -10.45 -15.80 -0.67
N LEU A 66 -11.09 -16.81 -1.28
CA LEU A 66 -11.43 -18.06 -0.60
C LEU A 66 -10.19 -18.83 -0.13
N LEU A 67 -9.18 -18.98 -0.98
CA LEU A 67 -7.94 -19.67 -0.63
C LEU A 67 -7.25 -18.98 0.55
N TRP A 68 -7.14 -17.65 0.49
CA TRP A 68 -6.51 -16.84 1.53
C TRP A 68 -7.29 -16.90 2.85
N GLY A 69 -8.61 -16.74 2.79
CA GLY A 69 -9.47 -16.85 3.97
C GLY A 69 -9.40 -18.23 4.63
N LEU A 70 -9.36 -19.30 3.83
CA LEU A 70 -9.16 -20.66 4.34
C LEU A 70 -7.79 -20.85 4.99
N MET A 71 -6.75 -20.22 4.43
CA MET A 71 -5.40 -20.23 5.00
C MET A 71 -5.37 -19.52 6.36
N ILE A 72 -5.96 -18.32 6.47
CA ILE A 72 -6.06 -17.58 7.74
C ILE A 72 -6.88 -18.38 8.76
N PHE A 73 -8.05 -18.87 8.37
CA PHE A 73 -8.88 -19.73 9.21
C PHE A 73 -8.10 -20.93 9.75
N ASN A 74 -7.32 -21.61 8.89
CA ASN A 74 -6.53 -22.77 9.29
C ASN A 74 -5.42 -22.38 10.29
N LEU A 75 -4.70 -21.29 10.01
CA LEU A 75 -3.63 -20.79 10.86
C LEU A 75 -4.15 -20.38 12.25
N ASP A 76 -5.24 -19.64 12.30
CA ASP A 76 -5.87 -19.16 13.54
C ASP A 76 -6.38 -20.34 14.37
N ARG A 77 -7.07 -21.27 13.71
CA ARG A 77 -7.52 -22.52 14.32
C ARG A 77 -6.36 -23.33 14.89
N PHE A 78 -5.29 -23.48 14.12
CA PHE A 78 -4.09 -24.21 14.57
C PHE A 78 -3.52 -23.58 15.84
N ILE A 79 -3.39 -22.25 15.87
CA ILE A 79 -2.81 -21.54 17.01
C ILE A 79 -3.68 -21.68 18.26
N VAL A 80 -4.99 -21.41 18.15
CA VAL A 80 -5.94 -21.58 19.25
C VAL A 80 -5.92 -23.01 19.80
N SER A 81 -5.79 -24.02 18.92
CA SER A 81 -5.72 -25.43 19.31
C SER A 81 -4.40 -25.81 19.99
N SER A 82 -3.30 -25.17 19.59
CA SER A 82 -1.95 -25.41 20.11
C SER A 82 -1.70 -24.72 21.46
N MET A 83 -2.43 -23.64 21.75
CA MET A 83 -2.36 -22.91 23.02
C MET A 83 -2.93 -23.76 24.15
N ARG A 84 -2.02 -24.42 24.88
CA ARG A 84 -2.34 -25.09 26.15
C ARG A 84 -2.40 -24.07 27.28
N LYS A 85 -3.48 -24.11 28.05
CA LYS A 85 -3.52 -23.39 29.33
C LYS A 85 -2.51 -24.03 30.27
N LYS A 86 -1.62 -23.24 30.87
CA LYS A 86 -0.64 -23.69 31.87
C LYS A 86 -0.78 -22.80 33.11
N GLU A 87 -0.40 -23.30 34.28
CA GLU A 87 -0.52 -22.51 35.52
C GLU A 87 0.24 -21.17 35.49
N LYS A 88 1.32 -21.09 34.70
CA LYS A 88 2.12 -19.87 34.54
C LYS A 88 1.64 -19.04 33.35
N ALA A 89 0.89 -17.97 33.62
CA ALA A 89 0.40 -17.02 32.61
C ALA A 89 1.52 -16.48 31.67
N TRP A 90 2.74 -16.28 32.19
CA TRP A 90 3.88 -15.81 31.39
C TRP A 90 4.29 -16.78 30.26
N ALA A 91 4.12 -18.09 30.48
CA ALA A 91 4.40 -19.09 29.43
C ALA A 91 3.37 -19.03 28.29
N GLU A 92 2.15 -18.61 28.58
CA GLU A 92 1.08 -18.41 27.58
C GLU A 92 1.38 -17.17 26.71
N TRP A 93 1.80 -16.08 27.34
CA TRP A 93 2.18 -14.85 26.61
C TRP A 93 3.35 -15.06 25.66
N LYS A 94 4.39 -15.82 26.06
CA LYS A 94 5.52 -16.14 25.15
C LYS A 94 5.09 -16.91 23.90
N LEU A 95 4.09 -17.78 24.03
CA LEU A 95 3.55 -18.53 22.89
C LEU A 95 2.67 -17.65 22.00
N ALA A 96 2.02 -16.63 22.57
CA ALA A 96 1.12 -15.71 21.88
C ALA A 96 1.84 -14.57 21.14
N ILE A 97 2.99 -14.10 21.61
CA ILE A 97 3.71 -12.94 21.04
C ILE A 97 4.01 -13.09 19.53
N PRO A 98 4.61 -14.19 19.04
CA PRO A 98 4.91 -14.33 17.61
C PRO A 98 3.66 -14.17 16.74
N ARG A 99 2.51 -14.63 17.27
CA ARG A 99 1.24 -14.51 16.58
C ARG A 99 0.65 -13.10 16.68
N LEU A 100 0.73 -12.42 17.82
CA LEU A 100 0.28 -11.02 17.92
C LEU A 100 1.02 -10.15 16.90
N VAL A 101 2.33 -10.34 16.73
CA VAL A 101 3.12 -9.65 15.70
C VAL A 101 2.60 -9.97 14.30
N LEU A 102 2.39 -11.25 13.98
CA LEU A 102 1.86 -11.66 12.68
C LEU A 102 0.46 -11.09 12.41
N ALA A 103 -0.43 -11.10 13.41
CA ALA A 103 -1.78 -10.55 13.31
C ALA A 103 -1.76 -9.04 13.04
N VAL A 104 -0.86 -8.30 13.70
CA VAL A 104 -0.65 -6.87 13.44
C VAL A 104 -0.14 -6.64 12.01
N LEU A 105 0.82 -7.43 11.55
CA LEU A 105 1.33 -7.32 10.18
C LEU A 105 0.24 -7.60 9.14
N LEU A 106 -0.55 -8.66 9.33
CA LEU A 106 -1.66 -8.99 8.44
C LEU A 106 -2.74 -7.91 8.46
N ALA A 107 -3.10 -7.40 9.64
CA ALA A 107 -4.05 -6.30 9.77
C ALA A 107 -3.59 -5.04 9.03
N LEU A 108 -2.31 -4.68 9.10
CA LEU A 108 -1.74 -3.53 8.37
C LEU A 108 -1.82 -3.72 6.85
N VAL A 109 -1.56 -4.93 6.35
CA VAL A 109 -1.63 -5.23 4.92
C VAL A 109 -3.08 -5.22 4.43
N ILE A 110 -3.99 -5.79 5.22
CA ILE A 110 -5.42 -5.89 4.91
C ILE A 110 -6.12 -4.53 5.00
N SER A 111 -5.67 -3.65 5.91
CA SER A 111 -6.32 -2.36 6.10
C SER A 111 -6.14 -1.44 4.90
N LYS A 112 -5.00 -1.50 4.18
CA LYS A 112 -4.70 -0.55 3.08
C LYS A 112 -5.70 -0.58 1.92
N PRO A 113 -6.04 -1.73 1.31
CA PRO A 113 -7.06 -1.78 0.27
C PRO A 113 -8.43 -1.30 0.74
N LEU A 114 -8.79 -1.62 1.99
CA LEU A 114 -10.08 -1.23 2.54
C LEU A 114 -10.15 0.26 2.89
N GLU A 115 -9.06 0.84 3.41
CA GLU A 115 -8.90 2.27 3.61
C GLU A 115 -9.09 3.02 2.29
N LEU A 116 -8.40 2.58 1.22
CA LEU A 116 -8.51 3.19 -0.10
C LEU A 116 -9.94 3.12 -0.64
N LYS A 117 -10.67 2.03 -0.36
CA LYS A 117 -12.07 1.91 -0.80
C LYS A 117 -13.02 2.76 0.01
N MET A 118 -12.84 2.77 1.33
CA MET A 118 -13.73 3.50 2.20
C MET A 118 -13.63 5.01 1.98
N PHE A 119 -12.45 5.50 1.61
CA PHE A 119 -12.18 6.91 1.29
C PHE A 119 -12.10 7.20 -0.22
N GLU A 120 -12.68 6.34 -1.07
CA GLU A 120 -12.59 6.45 -2.53
C GLU A 120 -13.02 7.84 -3.03
N ARG A 121 -14.13 8.36 -2.50
CA ARG A 121 -14.66 9.68 -2.89
C ARG A 121 -13.73 10.83 -2.52
N GLU A 122 -13.18 10.79 -1.31
CA GLU A 122 -12.26 11.82 -0.82
C GLU A 122 -10.94 11.78 -1.60
N ILE A 123 -10.45 10.57 -1.90
CA ILE A 123 -9.26 10.33 -2.71
C ILE A 123 -9.47 10.84 -4.13
N ASP A 124 -10.56 10.47 -4.79
CA ASP A 124 -10.85 10.89 -6.16
C ASP A 124 -10.96 12.41 -6.25
N ARG A 125 -11.62 13.07 -5.29
CA ARG A 125 -11.66 14.54 -5.20
C ARG A 125 -10.25 15.15 -5.07
N LYS A 126 -9.38 14.53 -4.27
CA LYS A 126 -8.01 15.03 -4.08
C LYS A 126 -7.15 14.81 -5.33
N ILE A 127 -7.36 13.71 -6.04
CA ILE A 127 -6.72 13.44 -7.33
C ILE A 127 -7.15 14.47 -8.37
N ASP A 128 -8.44 14.80 -8.45
CA ASP A 128 -8.96 15.83 -9.37
C ASP A 128 -8.41 17.22 -9.05
N GLU A 129 -8.29 17.55 -7.76
CA GLU A 129 -7.69 18.79 -7.30
C GLU A 129 -6.20 18.88 -7.73
N LYS A 130 -5.42 17.82 -7.50
CA LYS A 130 -4.03 17.73 -7.95
C LYS A 130 -3.90 17.77 -9.47
N ARG A 131 -4.80 17.10 -10.21
CA ARG A 131 -4.83 17.13 -11.67
C ARG A 131 -5.08 18.54 -12.19
N THR A 132 -6.04 19.27 -11.59
CA THR A 132 -6.36 20.64 -11.99
C THR A 132 -5.20 21.59 -11.71
N GLN A 133 -4.55 21.44 -10.56
CA GLN A 133 -3.33 22.19 -10.23
C GLN A 133 -2.22 21.91 -11.24
N PHE A 134 -1.94 20.64 -11.52
CA PHE A 134 -0.91 20.25 -12.49
C PHE A 134 -1.20 20.80 -13.89
N ILE A 135 -2.45 20.76 -14.37
CA ILE A 135 -2.85 21.36 -15.65
C ILE A 135 -2.62 22.87 -15.63
N THR A 136 -2.95 23.55 -14.54
CA THR A 136 -2.78 25.00 -14.41
C THR A 136 -1.31 25.38 -14.42
N ASP A 137 -0.48 24.68 -13.66
CA ASP A 137 0.97 24.90 -13.62
C ASP A 137 1.62 24.60 -14.97
N SER A 138 1.19 23.53 -15.65
CA SER A 138 1.66 23.19 -16.99
C SER A 138 1.29 24.28 -17.99
N LYS A 139 0.05 24.79 -17.98
CA LYS A 139 -0.38 25.92 -18.82
C LYS A 139 0.44 27.18 -18.56
N LEU A 140 0.74 27.48 -17.29
CA LEU A 140 1.53 28.65 -16.90
C LEU A 140 2.99 28.52 -17.35
N ASN A 141 3.58 27.33 -17.19
CA ASN A 141 4.93 27.03 -17.66
C ASN A 141 5.00 27.07 -19.20
N LEU A 142 3.99 26.56 -19.90
CA LEU A 142 3.89 26.71 -21.36
C LEU A 142 3.75 28.18 -21.77
N ALA A 143 2.92 28.97 -21.08
CA ALA A 143 2.79 30.39 -21.39
C ALA A 143 4.12 31.15 -21.25
N LYS A 144 4.94 30.82 -20.25
CA LYS A 144 6.31 31.36 -20.10
C LYS A 144 7.27 30.90 -21.21
N GLY A 145 7.03 29.74 -21.81
CA GLY A 145 7.84 29.19 -22.90
C GLY A 145 7.57 29.80 -24.27
N PHE A 146 6.52 30.60 -24.42
CA PHE A 146 6.15 31.28 -25.67
C PHE A 146 5.95 32.80 -25.46
N PRO A 147 6.99 33.55 -25.02
CA PRO A 147 6.91 35.01 -24.88
C PRO A 147 6.60 35.72 -26.21
N GLU A 148 6.91 35.08 -27.35
CA GLU A 148 6.69 35.61 -28.69
C GLU A 148 5.21 35.92 -28.95
N ILE A 149 4.28 35.16 -28.35
CA ILE A 149 2.84 35.43 -28.48
C ILE A 149 2.50 36.80 -27.87
N GLN A 150 2.99 37.08 -26.65
CA GLN A 150 2.77 38.37 -26.00
C GLN A 150 3.44 39.52 -26.76
N GLU A 151 4.64 39.30 -27.32
CA GLU A 151 5.30 40.31 -28.14
C GLU A 151 4.54 40.62 -29.45
N LEU A 152 3.95 39.60 -30.09
CA LEU A 152 3.15 39.77 -31.30
C LEU A 152 1.81 40.45 -31.00
N GLU A 153 1.15 40.10 -29.90
CA GLU A 153 -0.06 40.79 -29.41
C GLU A 153 0.23 42.27 -29.14
N ALA A 154 1.33 42.59 -28.45
CA ALA A 154 1.74 43.97 -28.23
C ALA A 154 2.03 44.73 -29.54
N LYS A 155 2.60 44.06 -30.55
CA LYS A 155 2.79 44.67 -31.88
C LYS A 155 1.46 44.96 -32.58
N ILE A 156 0.45 44.08 -32.46
CA ILE A 156 -0.89 44.34 -32.99
C ILE A 156 -1.50 45.56 -32.29
N ASP A 157 -1.40 45.65 -30.96
CA ASP A 157 -1.91 46.79 -30.19
C ASP A 157 -1.24 48.11 -30.63
N THR A 158 0.06 48.11 -30.91
CA THR A 158 0.75 49.32 -31.41
C THR A 158 0.24 49.77 -32.78
N VAL A 159 -0.02 48.83 -33.68
CA VAL A 159 -0.54 49.13 -35.02
C VAL A 159 -1.99 49.62 -34.94
N GLN A 160 -2.81 49.03 -34.08
CA GLN A 160 -4.18 49.48 -33.85
C GLN A 160 -4.22 50.88 -33.20
N ALA A 161 -3.31 51.15 -32.27
CA ALA A 161 -3.18 52.47 -31.66
C ALA A 161 -2.75 53.55 -32.66
N GLU A 162 -1.89 53.22 -33.63
CA GLU A 162 -1.51 54.13 -34.73
C GLU A 162 -2.71 54.49 -35.59
N VAL A 163 -3.54 53.51 -35.98
CA VAL A 163 -4.78 53.75 -36.73
C VAL A 163 -5.76 54.59 -35.91
N ALA A 164 -5.98 54.26 -34.64
CA ALA A 164 -6.90 55.00 -33.77
C ALA A 164 -6.46 56.45 -33.54
N ALA A 165 -5.14 56.69 -33.44
CA ALA A 165 -4.59 58.05 -33.33
C ALA A 165 -4.84 58.86 -34.62
N PHE A 166 -4.65 58.24 -35.80
CA PHE A 166 -4.89 58.89 -37.08
C PHE A 166 -6.40 59.12 -37.34
N GLU A 167 -7.26 58.20 -36.91
CA GLU A 167 -8.72 58.39 -36.92
C GLU A 167 -9.12 59.58 -36.04
N SER A 168 -8.53 59.69 -34.85
CA SER A 168 -8.76 60.82 -33.95
C SER A 168 -8.32 62.15 -34.59
N TYR A 169 -7.18 62.17 -35.29
CA TYR A 169 -6.71 63.33 -36.04
C TYR A 169 -7.68 63.73 -37.17
N ARG A 170 -8.15 62.76 -37.96
CA ARG A 170 -9.15 63.02 -39.00
C ARG A 170 -10.46 63.54 -38.40
N ASN A 171 -10.90 63.00 -37.27
CA ASN A 171 -12.11 63.46 -36.58
C ASN A 171 -11.96 64.90 -36.06
N GLN A 172 -10.76 65.30 -35.62
CA GLN A 172 -10.47 66.69 -35.27
C GLN A 172 -10.59 67.60 -36.51
N LEU A 173 -10.01 67.21 -37.65
CA LEU A 173 -10.14 67.97 -38.90
C LEU A 173 -11.59 68.10 -39.37
N GLN A 174 -12.40 67.05 -39.20
CA GLN A 174 -13.84 67.08 -39.48
C GLN A 174 -14.55 68.12 -38.61
N THR A 175 -14.30 68.12 -37.30
CA THR A 175 -14.90 69.12 -36.39
C THR A 175 -14.48 70.55 -36.73
N GLU A 176 -13.23 70.75 -37.15
CA GLU A 176 -12.73 72.06 -37.58
C GLU A 176 -13.34 72.55 -38.91
N TYR A 177 -13.61 71.63 -39.83
CA TYR A 177 -14.29 71.91 -41.08
C TYR A 177 -15.76 72.28 -40.83
N ASP A 178 -16.45 71.51 -39.98
CA ASP A 178 -17.84 71.79 -39.61
C ASP A 178 -17.96 73.15 -38.89
N ALA A 179 -17.04 73.46 -37.96
CA ALA A 179 -16.99 74.76 -37.28
C ALA A 179 -16.82 75.94 -38.25
N GLU A 180 -16.02 75.80 -39.32
CA GLU A 180 -15.95 76.84 -40.37
C GLU A 180 -17.24 76.94 -41.18
N ARG A 181 -17.82 75.81 -41.57
CA ARG A 181 -19.03 75.79 -42.39
C ARG A 181 -20.20 76.45 -41.68
N PHE A 182 -20.31 76.23 -40.37
CA PHE A 182 -21.38 76.79 -39.53
C PHE A 182 -21.05 78.16 -38.92
N GLY A 183 -19.84 78.70 -39.13
CA GLY A 183 -19.46 80.05 -38.72
C GLY A 183 -19.15 80.20 -37.23
N GLU A 184 -18.74 79.14 -36.54
CA GLU A 184 -18.32 79.19 -35.14
C GLU A 184 -16.89 79.77 -35.04
N LYS A 185 -16.69 80.83 -34.25
CA LYS A 185 -15.37 81.42 -34.03
C LYS A 185 -14.55 80.58 -33.04
N THR A 186 -13.49 79.97 -33.54
CA THR A 186 -12.41 79.33 -32.78
C THR A 186 -11.06 79.91 -33.20
N ALA A 187 -9.95 79.48 -32.58
CA ALA A 187 -8.61 79.99 -32.89
C ALA A 187 -8.15 79.71 -34.34
N SER A 188 -8.74 78.71 -35.00
CA SER A 188 -8.39 78.28 -36.36
C SER A 188 -9.53 78.46 -37.39
N THR A 189 -10.57 79.23 -37.06
CA THR A 189 -11.74 79.47 -37.93
C THR A 189 -12.04 80.96 -38.13
N SER A 190 -12.49 81.32 -39.33
CA SER A 190 -12.82 82.67 -39.80
C SER A 190 -14.14 83.20 -39.22
N GLY A 191 -15.06 82.30 -38.83
CA GLY A 191 -16.34 82.65 -38.23
C GLY A 191 -17.32 83.29 -39.23
N ILE A 192 -17.13 83.03 -40.53
CA ILE A 192 -17.99 83.51 -41.61
C ILE A 192 -18.75 82.30 -42.16
N VAL A 193 -20.08 82.33 -42.08
CA VAL A 193 -20.93 81.27 -42.61
C VAL A 193 -20.80 81.19 -44.14
N GLY A 194 -20.44 80.03 -44.65
CA GLY A 194 -20.43 79.74 -46.10
C GLY A 194 -19.15 79.08 -46.61
N LEU A 195 -19.19 78.63 -47.86
CA LEU A 195 -18.07 77.99 -48.55
C LEU A 195 -17.08 79.06 -49.07
N GLY A 196 -16.26 79.59 -48.17
CA GLY A 196 -15.14 80.47 -48.51
C GLY A 196 -13.86 79.72 -48.92
N THR A 197 -12.80 80.45 -49.28
CA THR A 197 -11.49 79.88 -49.65
C THR A 197 -10.83 79.09 -48.52
N ASN A 198 -11.07 79.45 -47.26
CA ASN A 198 -10.59 78.71 -46.09
C ASN A 198 -11.36 77.41 -45.88
N ALA A 199 -12.69 77.40 -46.08
CA ALA A 199 -13.49 76.19 -46.00
C ALA A 199 -13.05 75.16 -47.06
N LYS A 200 -12.75 75.62 -48.29
CA LYS A 200 -12.23 74.76 -49.37
C LYS A 200 -10.86 74.15 -49.05
N LYS A 201 -9.96 74.91 -48.41
CA LYS A 201 -8.66 74.38 -47.97
C LYS A 201 -8.81 73.33 -46.86
N LYS A 202 -9.75 73.52 -45.92
CA LYS A 202 -10.04 72.54 -44.86
C LYS A 202 -10.71 71.28 -45.43
N GLU A 203 -11.56 71.42 -46.45
CA GLU A 203 -12.13 70.31 -47.21
C GLU A 203 -11.05 69.49 -47.91
N GLU A 204 -10.13 70.14 -48.63
CA GLU A 204 -8.98 69.48 -49.27
C GLU A 204 -8.07 68.76 -48.25
N GLN A 205 -7.88 69.34 -47.05
CA GLN A 205 -7.13 68.70 -45.95
C GLN A 205 -7.85 67.49 -45.36
N LEU A 206 -9.17 67.56 -45.21
CA LEU A 206 -9.99 66.47 -44.72
C LEU A 206 -10.03 65.31 -45.73
N ASP A 207 -10.21 65.61 -47.01
CA ASP A 207 -10.21 64.61 -48.09
C ASP A 207 -8.84 63.93 -48.19
N ALA A 208 -7.74 64.70 -48.12
CA ALA A 208 -6.39 64.13 -48.09
C ALA A 208 -6.16 63.26 -46.84
N ALA A 209 -6.65 63.69 -45.67
CA ALA A 209 -6.58 62.91 -44.45
C ALA A 209 -7.43 61.62 -44.51
N GLN A 210 -8.59 61.66 -45.18
CA GLN A 210 -9.45 60.49 -45.37
C GLN A 210 -8.78 59.46 -46.30
N VAL A 211 -8.20 59.89 -47.42
CA VAL A 211 -7.44 59.00 -48.32
C VAL A 211 -6.27 58.36 -47.58
N THR A 212 -5.51 59.16 -46.81
CA THR A 212 -4.37 58.66 -46.02
C THR A 212 -4.82 57.66 -44.95
N LEU A 213 -5.98 57.90 -44.30
CA LEU A 213 -6.54 56.98 -43.31
C LEU A 213 -6.94 55.65 -43.94
N ASP A 214 -7.56 55.68 -45.11
CA ASP A 214 -7.99 54.45 -45.80
C ASP A 214 -6.78 53.63 -46.29
N GLU A 215 -5.73 54.29 -46.78
CA GLU A 215 -4.44 53.63 -47.09
C GLU A 215 -3.77 53.06 -45.84
N LEU A 216 -3.76 53.81 -44.73
CA LEU A 216 -3.20 53.38 -43.45
C LEU A 216 -3.96 52.17 -42.91
N ARG A 217 -5.28 52.16 -42.99
CA ARG A 217 -6.13 51.02 -42.59
C ARG A 217 -5.85 49.78 -43.42
N LEU A 218 -5.79 49.91 -44.74
CA LEU A 218 -5.46 48.80 -45.65
C LEU A 218 -4.09 48.20 -45.33
N ARG A 219 -3.06 49.05 -45.17
CA ARG A 219 -1.70 48.60 -44.82
C ARG A 219 -1.65 47.96 -43.43
N SER A 220 -2.33 48.55 -42.46
CA SER A 220 -2.38 48.06 -41.08
C SER A 220 -3.13 46.74 -41.00
N GLN A 221 -4.22 46.56 -41.73
CA GLN A 221 -4.97 45.31 -41.78
C GLN A 221 -4.10 44.17 -42.31
N VAL A 222 -3.39 44.38 -43.43
CA VAL A 222 -2.46 43.36 -43.96
C VAL A 222 -1.40 43.00 -42.91
N ARG A 223 -0.88 43.99 -42.18
CA ARG A 223 0.12 43.73 -41.13
C ARG A 223 -0.47 42.97 -39.94
N ILE A 224 -1.67 43.33 -39.50
CA ILE A 224 -2.40 42.61 -38.44
C ILE A 224 -2.65 41.17 -38.87
N ASP A 225 -3.14 40.93 -40.08
CA ASP A 225 -3.40 39.59 -40.61
C ASP A 225 -2.13 38.72 -40.61
N THR A 226 -0.96 39.29 -40.94
CA THR A 226 0.32 38.57 -40.87
C THR A 226 0.76 38.24 -39.45
N LEU A 227 0.57 39.18 -38.51
CA LEU A 227 0.91 38.97 -37.10
C LEU A 227 -0.04 37.94 -36.46
N GLU A 228 -1.33 37.99 -36.79
CA GLU A 228 -2.31 37.00 -36.36
C GLU A 228 -2.01 35.60 -36.92
N ALA A 229 -1.54 35.51 -38.17
CA ALA A 229 -1.11 34.24 -38.74
C ALA A 229 0.06 33.63 -37.96
N GLN A 230 1.04 34.45 -37.56
CA GLN A 230 2.16 34.02 -36.71
C GLN A 230 1.68 33.58 -35.32
N ILE A 231 0.77 34.34 -34.69
CA ILE A 231 0.16 33.97 -33.41
C ILE A 231 -0.55 32.61 -33.51
N ARG A 232 -1.31 32.37 -34.58
CA ARG A 232 -1.98 31.08 -34.80
C ARG A 232 -0.98 29.92 -34.91
N GLU A 233 0.16 30.13 -35.56
CA GLU A 233 1.23 29.12 -35.65
C GLU A 233 1.83 28.82 -34.27
N PHE A 234 2.16 29.84 -33.48
CA PHE A 234 2.68 29.65 -32.13
C PHE A 234 1.66 29.01 -31.17
N ILE A 235 0.38 29.35 -31.30
CA ILE A 235 -0.70 28.69 -30.53
C ILE A 235 -0.81 27.22 -30.90
N ALA A 236 -0.69 26.88 -32.19
CA ALA A 236 -0.71 25.48 -32.65
C ALA A 236 0.49 24.70 -32.10
N LEU A 237 1.69 25.29 -32.10
CA LEU A 237 2.89 24.68 -31.49
C LEU A 237 2.73 24.48 -29.98
N ARG A 238 2.20 25.49 -29.26
CA ARG A 238 1.91 25.40 -27.83
C ARG A 238 0.92 24.28 -27.52
N GLN A 239 -0.13 24.15 -28.34
CA GLN A 239 -1.13 23.11 -28.19
C GLN A 239 -0.54 21.72 -28.44
N ALA A 240 0.28 21.56 -29.48
CA ALA A 240 0.98 20.30 -29.75
C ALA A 240 1.93 19.91 -28.60
N GLU A 241 2.61 20.86 -27.98
CA GLU A 241 3.47 20.60 -26.83
C GLU A 241 2.66 20.23 -25.57
N PHE A 242 1.49 20.84 -25.38
CA PHE A 242 0.55 20.45 -24.32
C PHE A 242 0.03 19.02 -24.50
N GLU A 243 -0.32 18.64 -25.72
CA GLU A 243 -0.79 17.29 -26.06
C GLU A 243 0.29 16.22 -25.80
N LYS A 244 1.58 16.54 -26.00
CA LYS A 244 2.67 15.64 -25.60
C LYS A 244 2.76 15.42 -24.08
N GLN A 245 2.34 16.38 -23.28
CA GLN A 245 2.34 16.29 -21.81
C GLN A 245 1.09 15.58 -21.26
N GLN A 246 0.02 15.51 -22.05
CA GLN A 246 -1.28 14.95 -21.68
C GLN A 246 -1.25 13.50 -21.16
N PRO A 247 -0.42 12.56 -21.71
CA PRO A 247 -0.31 11.20 -21.18
C PRO A 247 0.19 11.16 -19.72
N GLY A 248 1.02 12.12 -19.30
CA GLY A 248 1.45 12.25 -17.90
C GLY A 248 0.32 12.71 -16.97
N ILE A 249 -0.69 13.41 -17.49
CA ILE A 249 -1.85 13.95 -16.78
C ILE A 249 -2.94 12.87 -16.59
N GLU A 250 -3.06 11.96 -17.57
CA GLU A 250 -4.00 10.85 -17.50
C GLU A 250 -3.53 9.74 -16.55
N GLY A 251 -2.22 9.64 -16.29
CA GLY A 251 -1.63 8.66 -15.35
C GLY A 251 -1.94 8.87 -13.86
N PHE A 252 -2.67 9.92 -13.48
CA PHE A 252 -2.99 10.26 -12.08
C PHE A 252 -4.02 9.34 -11.38
N ASP A 253 -4.50 8.27 -12.01
CA ASP A 253 -5.48 7.35 -11.43
C ASP A 253 -4.88 6.02 -10.91
N GLY A 254 -3.55 5.84 -11.04
CA GLY A 254 -2.88 4.63 -10.57
C GLY A 254 -2.96 4.42 -9.04
N LEU A 255 -2.71 3.19 -8.58
CA LEU A 255 -2.65 2.86 -7.13
C LEU A 255 -1.71 3.79 -6.36
N ALA A 256 -0.55 4.14 -6.95
CA ALA A 256 0.41 5.05 -6.36
C ALA A 256 -0.19 6.44 -6.12
N ALA A 257 -0.92 6.99 -7.09
CA ALA A 257 -1.59 8.29 -6.96
C ALA A 257 -2.70 8.24 -5.89
N ARG A 258 -3.44 7.13 -5.82
CA ARG A 258 -4.44 6.90 -4.75
C ARG A 258 -3.81 6.83 -3.36
N MET A 259 -2.64 6.18 -3.23
CA MET A 259 -1.88 6.13 -1.97
C MET A 259 -1.34 7.52 -1.58
N GLU A 260 -0.81 8.28 -2.54
CA GLU A 260 -0.31 9.64 -2.30
C GLU A 260 -1.45 10.61 -1.93
N ALA A 261 -2.59 10.48 -2.58
CA ALA A 261 -3.80 11.24 -2.26
C ALA A 261 -4.31 10.90 -0.85
N LEU A 262 -4.33 9.63 -0.46
CA LEU A 262 -4.68 9.21 0.90
C LEU A 262 -3.70 9.78 1.93
N ASP A 263 -2.38 9.70 1.68
CA ASP A 263 -1.37 10.27 2.57
C ASP A 263 -1.54 11.79 2.74
N ALA A 264 -1.76 12.51 1.64
CA ALA A 264 -2.05 13.94 1.67
C ALA A 264 -3.31 14.26 2.49
N LEU A 265 -4.41 13.52 2.28
CA LEU A 265 -5.65 13.69 3.03
C LEU A 265 -5.46 13.45 4.53
N THR A 266 -4.65 12.46 4.92
CA THR A 266 -4.36 12.20 6.34
C THR A 266 -3.48 13.28 6.97
N LYS A 267 -2.61 13.94 6.20
CA LYS A 267 -1.80 15.06 6.70
C LYS A 267 -2.60 16.36 6.81
N GLU A 268 -3.55 16.59 5.90
CA GLU A 268 -4.40 17.78 5.88
C GLU A 268 -5.54 17.73 6.90
N SER A 269 -6.11 16.54 7.16
CA SER A 269 -7.27 16.36 8.04
C SER A 269 -6.97 15.41 9.19
N SER A 270 -7.00 15.94 10.42
CA SER A 270 -6.87 15.14 11.64
C SER A 270 -7.99 14.12 11.81
N ALA A 271 -9.19 14.43 11.30
CA ALA A 271 -10.32 13.49 11.29
C ALA A 271 -10.04 12.29 10.38
N MET A 272 -9.44 12.53 9.19
CA MET A 272 -9.06 11.45 8.27
C MET A 272 -7.92 10.60 8.84
N ALA A 273 -6.92 11.22 9.47
CA ALA A 273 -5.85 10.50 10.17
C ALA A 273 -6.41 9.62 11.30
N MET A 274 -7.31 10.17 12.12
CA MET A 274 -7.94 9.42 13.21
C MET A 274 -8.78 8.26 12.66
N ALA A 275 -9.55 8.48 11.60
CA ALA A 275 -10.33 7.44 10.96
C ALA A 275 -9.44 6.32 10.36
N ASN A 276 -8.31 6.68 9.73
CA ASN A 276 -7.32 5.73 9.23
C ASN A 276 -6.77 4.83 10.36
N ILE A 277 -6.31 5.46 11.46
CA ILE A 277 -5.81 4.74 12.63
C ILE A 277 -6.90 3.88 13.26
N PHE A 278 -8.13 4.39 13.37
CA PHE A 278 -9.25 3.67 13.94
C PHE A 278 -9.56 2.37 13.18
N ILE A 279 -9.55 2.42 11.84
CA ILE A 279 -9.79 1.24 10.99
C ILE A 279 -8.66 0.23 11.13
N MET A 280 -7.41 0.68 11.12
CA MET A 280 -6.27 -0.18 11.35
C MET A 280 -6.37 -0.88 12.72
N LEU A 281 -6.67 -0.13 13.78
CA LEU A 281 -6.85 -0.68 15.12
C LEU A 281 -8.05 -1.63 15.20
N LEU A 282 -9.13 -1.37 14.47
CA LEU A 282 -10.28 -2.25 14.38
C LEU A 282 -9.89 -3.61 13.76
N PHE A 283 -9.11 -3.61 12.67
CA PHE A 283 -8.60 -4.84 12.07
C PHE A 283 -7.65 -5.58 13.01
N VAL A 284 -6.74 -4.87 13.67
CA VAL A 284 -5.86 -5.47 14.69
C VAL A 284 -6.68 -6.11 15.80
N ALA A 285 -7.72 -5.43 16.30
CA ALA A 285 -8.58 -5.95 17.36
C ALA A 285 -9.33 -7.21 16.92
N ILE A 286 -9.86 -7.23 15.70
CA ILE A 286 -10.57 -8.39 15.14
C ILE A 286 -9.61 -9.58 14.95
N GLU A 287 -8.44 -9.36 14.35
CA GLU A 287 -7.43 -10.40 14.08
C GLU A 287 -6.80 -10.97 15.36
N THR A 288 -6.68 -10.15 16.41
CA THR A 288 -6.14 -10.60 17.70
C THR A 288 -7.20 -11.14 18.65
N ALA A 289 -8.49 -10.98 18.35
CA ALA A 289 -9.60 -11.41 19.19
C ALA A 289 -9.53 -12.90 19.61
N PRO A 290 -9.24 -13.87 18.71
CA PRO A 290 -9.17 -15.28 19.11
C PRO A 290 -8.13 -15.55 20.20
N ILE A 291 -7.00 -14.84 20.13
CA ILE A 291 -5.88 -14.98 21.07
C ILE A 291 -6.25 -14.32 22.40
N PHE A 292 -6.78 -13.09 22.36
CA PHE A 292 -7.21 -12.39 23.56
C PHE A 292 -8.31 -13.15 24.30
N VAL A 293 -9.30 -13.69 23.60
CA VAL A 293 -10.35 -14.52 24.20
C VAL A 293 -9.73 -15.74 24.86
N LYS A 294 -8.77 -16.42 24.21
CA LYS A 294 -8.09 -17.58 24.81
C LYS A 294 -7.25 -17.18 26.02
N LEU A 295 -6.49 -16.08 25.96
CA LEU A 295 -5.64 -15.61 27.06
C LEU A 295 -6.45 -15.17 28.28
N ILE A 296 -7.52 -14.39 28.08
CA ILE A 296 -8.37 -13.87 29.16
C ILE A 296 -9.25 -14.98 29.75
N SER A 297 -9.63 -15.99 28.96
CA SER A 297 -10.49 -17.05 29.46
C SER A 297 -9.82 -17.84 30.59
N PRO A 298 -10.51 -18.04 31.74
CA PRO A 298 -9.97 -18.81 32.84
C PRO A 298 -9.82 -20.27 32.45
N ARG A 299 -8.93 -20.96 33.16
CA ARG A 299 -8.77 -22.41 33.05
C ARG A 299 -10.08 -23.08 33.47
N GLY A 300 -10.58 -24.00 32.66
CA GLY A 300 -11.87 -24.66 32.90
C GLY A 300 -11.79 -26.18 32.87
N PRO A 301 -12.92 -26.89 33.11
CA PRO A 301 -12.96 -28.35 33.17
C PRO A 301 -12.44 -29.05 31.90
N TYR A 302 -12.60 -28.43 30.73
CA TYR A 302 -12.02 -28.93 29.49
C TYR A 302 -10.48 -29.01 29.54
N ASP A 303 -9.84 -27.96 30.07
CA ASP A 303 -8.38 -27.87 30.15
C ASP A 303 -7.84 -28.90 31.16
N GLU A 304 -8.57 -29.15 32.26
CA GLU A 304 -8.25 -30.21 33.23
C GLU A 304 -8.36 -31.62 32.63
N TYR A 305 -9.43 -31.91 31.89
CA TYR A 305 -9.57 -33.20 31.20
C TYR A 305 -8.47 -33.42 30.17
N LEU A 306 -8.08 -32.37 29.46
CA LEU A 306 -7.00 -32.42 28.48
C LEU A 306 -5.65 -32.71 29.15
N GLU A 307 -5.33 -32.01 30.23
CA GLU A 307 -4.11 -32.23 31.01
C GLU A 307 -4.08 -33.65 31.60
N LEU A 308 -5.19 -34.12 32.19
CA LEU A 308 -5.30 -35.48 32.71
C LEU A 308 -5.02 -36.54 31.64
N HIS A 309 -5.49 -36.32 30.41
CA HIS A 309 -5.22 -37.22 29.28
C HIS A 309 -3.75 -37.20 28.86
N GLU A 310 -3.11 -36.03 28.85
CA GLU A 310 -1.68 -35.89 28.54
C GLU A 310 -0.78 -36.52 29.62
N ASP A 311 -1.11 -36.29 30.89
CA ASP A 311 -0.33 -36.80 32.02
C ASP A 311 -0.43 -38.31 32.17
N LYS A 312 -1.58 -38.91 31.87
CA LYS A 312 -1.70 -40.39 31.77
C LYS A 312 -0.71 -40.97 30.76
N VAL A 313 -0.55 -40.32 29.60
CA VAL A 313 0.41 -40.76 28.58
C VAL A 313 1.85 -40.53 29.05
N ARG A 314 2.14 -39.40 29.72
CA ARG A 314 3.48 -39.14 30.29
C ARG A 314 3.87 -40.17 31.34
N LEU A 315 2.94 -40.52 32.23
CA LEU A 315 3.16 -41.49 33.29
C LEU A 315 3.42 -42.89 32.69
N PHE A 316 2.58 -43.34 31.76
CA PHE A 316 2.77 -44.61 31.05
C PHE A 316 4.11 -44.65 30.28
N LYS A 317 4.48 -43.55 29.61
CA LYS A 317 5.79 -43.42 28.95
C LYS A 317 6.93 -43.54 29.97
N GLY A 318 6.80 -42.88 31.11
CA GLY A 318 7.79 -42.91 32.19
C GLY A 318 7.99 -44.32 32.77
N GLU A 319 6.90 -45.04 33.02
CA GLU A 319 6.93 -46.44 33.45
C GLU A 319 7.63 -47.33 32.42
N LYS A 320 7.21 -47.28 31.15
CA LYS A 320 7.82 -48.07 30.07
C LYS A 320 9.31 -47.76 29.88
N TRP A 321 9.69 -46.49 29.97
CA TRP A 321 11.09 -46.08 29.88
C TRP A 321 11.91 -46.60 31.05
N THR A 322 11.36 -46.57 32.27
CA THR A 322 12.03 -47.07 33.48
C THR A 322 12.28 -48.58 33.38
N PHE A 323 11.28 -49.37 32.96
CA PHE A 323 11.46 -50.79 32.71
C PHE A 323 12.50 -51.07 31.62
N ALA A 324 12.39 -50.41 30.47
CA ALA A 324 13.32 -50.61 29.36
C ALA A 324 14.77 -50.24 29.74
N LYS A 325 14.94 -49.17 30.53
CA LYS A 325 16.23 -48.75 31.06
C LYS A 325 16.80 -49.79 32.02
N GLY A 326 16.01 -50.26 32.99
CA GLY A 326 16.42 -51.30 33.94
C GLY A 326 16.81 -52.61 33.26
N GLU A 327 16.03 -53.07 32.27
CA GLU A 327 16.38 -54.25 31.48
C GLU A 327 17.67 -54.05 30.67
N SER A 328 17.87 -52.86 30.11
CA SER A 328 19.09 -52.54 29.37
C SER A 328 20.32 -52.51 30.27
N GLU A 329 20.22 -51.88 31.44
CA GLU A 329 21.28 -51.84 32.45
C GLU A 329 21.61 -53.26 32.94
N ALA A 330 20.60 -54.10 33.16
CA ALA A 330 20.81 -55.51 33.51
C ALA A 330 21.54 -56.29 32.40
N ARG A 331 21.17 -56.10 31.13
CA ARG A 331 21.86 -56.73 29.98
C ARG A 331 23.30 -56.26 29.85
N VAL A 332 23.55 -54.96 30.01
CA VAL A 332 24.89 -54.37 29.96
C VAL A 332 25.74 -54.88 31.13
N GLY A 333 25.18 -54.91 32.34
CA GLY A 333 25.83 -55.49 33.52
C GLY A 333 26.20 -56.96 33.30
N TYR A 334 25.26 -57.78 32.83
CA TYR A 334 25.53 -59.18 32.50
C TYR A 334 26.62 -59.33 31.43
N PHE A 335 26.62 -58.50 30.38
CA PHE A 335 27.67 -58.51 29.37
C PHE A 335 29.04 -58.19 29.97
N HIS A 336 29.13 -57.16 30.83
CA HIS A 336 30.37 -56.82 31.55
C HIS A 336 30.82 -57.98 32.45
N ASP A 337 29.92 -58.55 33.26
CA ASP A 337 30.25 -59.63 34.19
C ASP A 337 30.67 -60.93 33.46
N THR A 338 30.09 -61.23 32.30
CA THR A 338 30.43 -62.46 31.57
C THR A 338 31.66 -62.31 30.68
N HIS A 339 31.78 -61.21 29.93
CA HIS A 339 32.83 -61.07 28.94
C HIS A 339 34.12 -60.48 29.51
N PHE A 340 34.05 -59.62 30.52
CA PHE A 340 35.26 -59.05 31.13
C PHE A 340 36.02 -60.12 31.94
N TYR A 341 35.33 -60.89 32.78
CA TYR A 341 35.95 -61.99 33.54
C TYR A 341 36.41 -63.16 32.66
N ALA A 342 35.69 -63.47 31.58
CA ALA A 342 36.15 -64.48 30.61
C ALA A 342 37.47 -64.06 29.94
N THR A 343 37.66 -62.77 29.68
CA THR A 343 38.88 -62.24 29.07
C THR A 343 40.07 -62.29 30.03
N ASP A 344 39.85 -61.99 31.33
CA ASP A 344 40.91 -62.06 32.35
C ASP A 344 41.31 -63.50 32.67
N LEU A 345 40.35 -64.43 32.78
CA LEU A 345 40.63 -65.86 32.93
C LEU A 345 41.39 -66.44 31.73
N GLN A 346 41.06 -66.01 30.50
CA GLN A 346 41.81 -66.40 29.30
C GLN A 346 43.24 -65.83 29.31
N LYS A 347 43.44 -64.58 29.72
CA LYS A 347 44.78 -64.00 29.89
C LYS A 347 45.60 -64.74 30.94
N GLU A 348 45.01 -65.05 32.09
CA GLU A 348 45.71 -65.76 33.17
C GLU A 348 46.10 -67.19 32.73
N LYS A 349 45.20 -67.90 32.05
CA LYS A 349 45.47 -69.23 31.49
C LYS A 349 46.60 -69.19 30.45
N THR A 350 46.60 -68.18 29.58
CA THR A 350 47.65 -68.01 28.57
C THR A 350 48.99 -67.68 29.22
N ASN A 351 49.01 -66.80 30.22
CA ASN A 351 50.22 -66.46 30.98
C ASN A 351 50.79 -67.66 31.75
N ARG A 352 49.95 -68.49 32.38
CA ARG A 352 50.39 -69.74 33.02
C ARG A 352 51.02 -70.71 32.03
N THR A 353 50.41 -70.85 30.85
CA THR A 353 50.90 -71.75 29.79
C THR A 353 52.25 -71.28 29.27
N ASN A 354 52.39 -69.97 29.00
CA ASN A 354 53.65 -69.37 28.56
C ASN A 354 54.74 -69.54 29.62
N LYS A 355 54.44 -69.30 30.91
CA LYS A 355 55.39 -69.48 32.01
C LYS A 355 55.89 -70.92 32.11
N ALA A 356 54.98 -71.90 32.02
CA ALA A 356 55.34 -73.32 32.04
C ALA A 356 56.21 -73.72 30.84
N GLN A 357 55.95 -73.16 29.65
CA GLN A 357 56.82 -73.36 28.48
C GLN A 357 58.20 -72.74 28.67
N THR A 358 58.28 -71.52 29.21
CA THR A 358 59.56 -70.87 29.51
C THR A 358 60.36 -71.64 30.57
N GLU A 359 59.72 -72.12 31.65
CA GLU A 359 60.38 -72.96 32.66
C GLU A 359 60.87 -74.30 32.06
N SER A 360 60.10 -74.91 31.16
CA SER A 360 60.51 -76.11 30.40
C SER A 360 61.70 -75.84 29.48
N GLU A 361 61.72 -74.70 28.77
CA GLU A 361 62.85 -74.31 27.92
C GLU A 361 64.11 -73.99 28.73
N ILE A 362 63.97 -73.28 29.85
CA ILE A 362 65.08 -72.99 30.76
C ILE A 362 65.66 -74.28 31.33
N SER A 363 64.82 -75.20 31.81
CA SER A 363 65.29 -76.48 32.33
C SER A 363 65.95 -77.35 31.25
N ARG A 364 65.46 -77.31 30.00
CA ARG A 364 66.14 -77.94 28.85
C ARG A 364 67.52 -77.33 28.63
N ILE A 365 67.63 -76.01 28.56
CA ILE A 365 68.92 -75.30 28.40
C ILE A 365 69.88 -75.61 29.55
N GLU A 366 69.41 -75.59 30.81
CA GLU A 366 70.23 -75.92 31.98
C GLU A 366 70.75 -77.38 31.96
N SER A 367 69.99 -78.31 31.38
CA SER A 367 70.43 -79.69 31.17
C SER A 367 71.45 -79.84 30.04
N GLU A 368 71.38 -79.01 29.00
CA GLU A 368 72.39 -78.97 27.93
C GLU A 368 73.73 -78.38 28.40
N PHE A 369 73.71 -77.44 29.36
CA PHE A 369 74.92 -76.81 29.93
C PHE A 369 75.60 -77.60 31.07
N LYS A 370 75.05 -78.74 31.50
CA LYS A 370 75.58 -79.57 32.60
C LYS A 370 76.60 -80.64 32.16
N LEU A 371 77.23 -80.48 30.99
CA LEU A 371 78.27 -81.37 30.45
C LEU A 371 79.68 -81.01 30.92
#